data_AF-A0AAD4QJ61-F1
#
_entry.id   AF-A0AAD4QJ61-F1
#
_cell.length_a   1.000
_cell.length_b   1.000
_cell.length_c   1.000
_cell.angle_alpha   90.00
_cell.angle_beta   90.00
_cell.angle_gamma   90.00
#
_symmetry.space_group_name_H-M   'P 1'
#
loop_
_entity.id
_entity.type
_entity.pdbx_description
1 polymer ?
#
loop_
_entity_poly.entity_id
_entity_poly.type
_entity_poly.pdbx_seq_one_letter_code
_entity_poly.pdbx_strand_id
1 'polypeptide(L)'
;MFLHRRATIVGLSALTLFSHHAQASVFTDILNAFKSSRDCNSCHGILIPALQAASNTDTDFVGNLTALCTVAKLADNDVCIGDFALAGPILAHSLRGMSSNGTTATKLCSAVFGLCQPPPVTPFTVPLPPPTFDSHAQPVPLYGIHQPFKVVHMSDVHVDRSYSAGADANCTKPICCRHFADEANPPREPAGAFGESRCDSPIDLAQSMLGAIRQVAGDARFAVLTGDVVAHDTWLANRSEVTVDLDSWNDEMLGGLPFKIYPALGNHDTSPVNSFPKTGTHSNITSQWVYDLEETGWQPWIGRAAGEQEDHTSGSYAIVVPETNLRVISINTMFWYRQNLWLYDTDTPIPDPNGILAFLAHQLQVAEGAGQRAWVIGHIPPGVSDFDHDSSNYYNQIVQRYKGTIAGQFFGHTHKDEFQIAYSDFSNRNAATADSIVWIAPSLTPTDGNPAFRVYDIDPDTFDVVDSKTYIALILGRDSYGPLISDGGLKPTDPLDAPFWHAVTEAFVANDTAFQLYNARKSRVNIGDVPACTGACKNQTICQNQAARSQDNCVSRLSFLVSHSHFRFPLHLPPSRESI
;
A
#
# COMPACT_ATOMS: atom_id res chain seq x y z
N MET A 1 7.24 -37.49 -59.18
CA MET A 1 7.46 -37.02 -57.79
C MET A 1 7.89 -35.55 -57.80
N PHE A 2 7.06 -34.60 -58.27
CA PHE A 2 7.32 -33.14 -58.19
C PHE A 2 6.06 -32.37 -58.63
N LEU A 3 4.93 -32.53 -57.92
CA LEU A 3 3.73 -31.70 -58.19
C LEU A 3 2.75 -31.61 -56.99
N HIS A 4 3.22 -31.85 -55.77
CA HIS A 4 2.39 -31.77 -54.54
C HIS A 4 2.98 -30.90 -53.42
N ARG A 5 3.93 -29.99 -53.73
CA ARG A 5 4.58 -29.11 -52.73
C ARG A 5 4.38 -27.60 -52.91
N ARG A 6 3.55 -27.14 -53.86
CA ARG A 6 3.31 -25.69 -54.08
C ARG A 6 2.01 -25.13 -53.51
N ALA A 7 1.05 -25.97 -53.10
CA ALA A 7 -0.20 -25.49 -52.49
C ALA A 7 -0.08 -25.16 -50.99
N THR A 8 0.94 -25.70 -50.30
CA THR A 8 1.10 -25.55 -48.84
C THR A 8 1.85 -24.26 -48.44
N ILE A 9 2.61 -23.64 -49.34
CA ILE A 9 3.44 -22.44 -49.04
C ILE A 9 2.66 -21.13 -49.26
N VAL A 10 1.69 -21.11 -50.19
CA VAL A 10 0.82 -19.93 -50.42
C VAL A 10 -0.26 -19.82 -49.33
N GLY A 11 -0.74 -20.95 -48.81
CA GLY A 11 -1.65 -20.98 -47.66
C GLY A 11 -1.02 -20.44 -46.38
N LEU A 12 0.23 -20.83 -46.06
CA LEU A 12 0.93 -20.30 -44.88
C LEU A 12 1.19 -18.79 -44.99
N SER A 13 1.60 -18.30 -46.16
CA SER A 13 1.92 -16.87 -46.37
C SER A 13 0.67 -15.98 -46.29
N ALA A 14 -0.46 -16.45 -46.82
CA ALA A 14 -1.74 -15.77 -46.70
C ALA A 14 -2.27 -15.81 -45.26
N LEU A 15 -2.19 -16.95 -44.57
CA LEU A 15 -2.56 -17.03 -43.15
C LEU A 15 -1.71 -16.10 -42.29
N THR A 16 -0.39 -16.00 -42.52
CA THR A 16 0.48 -15.07 -41.79
C THR A 16 0.20 -13.60 -42.09
N LEU A 17 -0.18 -13.28 -43.33
CA LEU A 17 -0.57 -11.91 -43.72
C LEU A 17 -1.94 -11.51 -43.15
N PHE A 18 -2.91 -12.44 -43.14
CA PHE A 18 -4.22 -12.26 -42.52
C PHE A 18 -4.11 -12.16 -41.00
N SER A 19 -3.28 -12.98 -40.35
CA SER A 19 -3.06 -12.88 -38.90
C SER A 19 -2.37 -11.57 -38.52
N HIS A 20 -1.39 -11.11 -39.30
CA HIS A 20 -0.79 -9.79 -39.08
C HIS A 20 -1.75 -8.62 -39.35
N HIS A 21 -2.63 -8.70 -40.35
CA HIS A 21 -3.65 -7.68 -40.60
C HIS A 21 -4.72 -7.65 -39.51
N ALA A 22 -5.16 -8.82 -39.02
CA ALA A 22 -6.13 -8.93 -37.93
C ALA A 22 -5.55 -8.46 -36.59
N GLN A 23 -4.29 -8.80 -36.27
CA GLN A 23 -3.62 -8.27 -35.08
C GLN A 23 -3.42 -6.75 -35.16
N ALA A 24 -3.04 -6.22 -36.33
CA ALA A 24 -2.91 -4.78 -36.53
C ALA A 24 -4.26 -4.02 -36.41
N SER A 25 -5.38 -4.64 -36.82
CA SER A 25 -6.71 -4.03 -36.65
C SER A 25 -7.13 -4.03 -35.18
N VAL A 26 -6.95 -5.14 -34.46
CA VAL A 26 -7.30 -5.26 -33.03
C VAL A 26 -6.51 -4.26 -32.18
N PHE A 27 -5.20 -4.14 -32.40
CA PHE A 27 -4.39 -3.12 -31.74
C PHE A 27 -4.91 -1.70 -32.00
N THR A 28 -5.24 -1.39 -33.26
CA THR A 28 -5.77 -0.08 -33.65
C THR A 28 -7.10 0.21 -32.96
N ASP A 29 -7.97 -0.79 -32.83
CA ASP A 29 -9.26 -0.65 -32.15
C ASP A 29 -9.10 -0.37 -30.65
N ILE A 30 -8.21 -1.08 -29.97
CA ILE A 30 -7.88 -0.82 -28.55
C ILE A 30 -7.29 0.58 -28.38
N LEU A 31 -6.34 0.97 -29.23
CA LEU A 31 -5.69 2.28 -29.16
C LEU A 31 -6.72 3.41 -29.36
N ASN A 32 -7.64 3.25 -30.31
CA ASN A 32 -8.72 4.20 -30.55
C ASN A 32 -9.70 4.25 -29.37
N ALA A 33 -10.07 3.08 -28.83
CA ALA A 33 -10.92 2.98 -27.66
C ALA A 33 -10.30 3.72 -26.47
N PHE A 34 -9.06 3.40 -26.11
CA PHE A 34 -8.30 4.08 -25.05
C PHE A 34 -8.21 5.60 -25.28
N LYS A 35 -7.92 6.02 -26.51
CA LYS A 35 -7.85 7.44 -26.88
C LYS A 35 -9.20 8.13 -26.88
N SER A 36 -10.32 7.43 -26.99
CA SER A 36 -11.66 8.04 -27.06
C SER A 36 -12.41 8.02 -25.73
N SER A 37 -12.09 7.10 -24.83
CA SER A 37 -12.78 6.97 -23.55
C SER A 37 -12.42 8.10 -22.58
N ARG A 38 -13.45 8.76 -22.04
CA ARG A 38 -13.33 9.93 -21.16
C ARG A 38 -14.28 9.88 -19.96
N ASP A 39 -15.25 8.98 -19.99
CA ASP A 39 -16.30 8.86 -18.99
C ASP A 39 -16.81 7.41 -18.88
N CYS A 40 -17.78 7.19 -18.01
CA CYS A 40 -18.28 5.86 -17.73
C CYS A 40 -18.99 5.23 -18.94
N ASN A 41 -19.74 6.03 -19.71
CA ASN A 41 -20.44 5.57 -20.91
C ASN A 41 -19.46 5.07 -21.98
N SER A 42 -18.39 5.81 -22.22
CA SER A 42 -17.33 5.43 -23.16
C SER A 42 -16.44 4.31 -22.63
N CYS A 43 -16.36 4.09 -21.31
CA CYS A 43 -15.75 2.88 -20.77
C CYS A 43 -16.58 1.63 -21.15
N HIS A 44 -17.87 1.65 -20.86
CA HIS A 44 -18.79 0.55 -21.13
C HIS A 44 -19.03 0.28 -22.62
N GLY A 45 -19.20 1.35 -23.41
CA GLY A 45 -19.59 1.25 -24.82
C GLY A 45 -18.42 1.09 -25.80
N ILE A 46 -17.19 1.40 -25.39
CA ILE A 46 -16.04 1.45 -26.29
C ILE A 46 -14.84 0.68 -25.70
N LEU A 47 -14.38 1.04 -24.50
CA LEU A 47 -13.16 0.47 -23.93
C LEU A 47 -13.29 -1.01 -23.59
N ILE A 48 -14.28 -1.37 -22.76
CA ILE A 48 -14.48 -2.75 -22.34
C ILE A 48 -14.74 -3.68 -23.55
N PRO A 49 -15.64 -3.35 -24.50
CA PRO A 49 -15.83 -4.18 -25.68
C PRO A 49 -14.57 -4.38 -26.52
N ALA A 50 -13.75 -3.33 -26.71
CA ALA A 50 -12.50 -3.45 -27.45
C ALA A 50 -11.49 -4.37 -26.73
N LEU A 51 -11.38 -4.24 -25.40
CA LEU A 51 -10.52 -5.10 -24.59
C LEU A 51 -11.02 -6.56 -24.57
N GLN A 52 -12.33 -6.78 -24.47
CA GLN A 52 -12.94 -8.11 -24.53
C GLN A 52 -12.73 -8.78 -25.90
N ALA A 53 -12.86 -8.03 -26.99
CA ALA A 53 -12.58 -8.55 -28.33
C ALA A 53 -11.12 -9.00 -28.49
N ALA A 54 -10.21 -8.36 -27.75
CA ALA A 54 -8.79 -8.69 -27.75
C ALA A 54 -8.41 -9.80 -26.75
N SER A 55 -9.27 -10.14 -25.79
CA SER A 55 -8.96 -11.09 -24.70
C SER A 55 -9.19 -12.55 -25.06
N ASN A 56 -9.32 -12.91 -26.34
CA ASN A 56 -9.54 -14.30 -26.78
C ASN A 56 -8.40 -15.25 -26.37
N THR A 57 -7.15 -14.78 -26.41
CA THR A 57 -5.98 -15.51 -25.91
C THR A 57 -5.17 -14.56 -25.03
N ASP A 58 -4.55 -15.10 -23.97
CA ASP A 58 -3.73 -14.28 -23.08
C ASP A 58 -2.50 -13.75 -23.81
N THR A 59 -1.89 -14.54 -24.71
CA THR A 59 -0.72 -14.13 -25.50
C THR A 59 -1.01 -12.92 -26.39
N ASP A 60 -2.11 -12.95 -27.16
CA ASP A 60 -2.46 -11.83 -28.03
C ASP A 60 -2.88 -10.60 -27.21
N PHE A 61 -3.60 -10.80 -26.11
CA PHE A 61 -4.04 -9.71 -25.24
C PHE A 61 -2.86 -8.98 -24.60
N VAL A 62 -1.93 -9.74 -23.99
CA VAL A 62 -0.69 -9.21 -23.41
C VAL A 62 0.10 -8.46 -24.47
N GLY A 63 0.32 -9.06 -25.66
CA GLY A 63 1.05 -8.42 -26.74
C GLY A 63 0.44 -7.08 -27.18
N ASN A 64 -0.90 -7.01 -27.27
CA ASN A 64 -1.60 -5.78 -27.63
C ASN A 64 -1.49 -4.69 -26.55
N LEU A 65 -1.60 -5.05 -25.26
CA LEU A 65 -1.48 -4.08 -24.17
C LEU A 65 -0.04 -3.60 -23.97
N THR A 66 0.95 -4.49 -24.10
CA THR A 66 2.37 -4.09 -24.12
C THR A 66 2.64 -3.12 -25.27
N ALA A 67 2.13 -3.41 -26.47
CA ALA A 67 2.24 -2.51 -27.62
C ALA A 67 1.55 -1.16 -27.36
N LEU A 68 0.37 -1.17 -26.73
CA LEU A 68 -0.36 0.06 -26.37
C LEU A 68 0.47 0.92 -25.42
N CYS A 69 0.97 0.31 -24.34
CA CYS A 69 1.79 0.97 -23.35
C CYS A 69 3.07 1.58 -23.95
N THR A 70 3.76 0.81 -24.79
CA THR A 70 4.99 1.23 -25.47
C THR A 70 4.74 2.37 -26.46
N VAL A 71 3.72 2.24 -27.31
CA VAL A 71 3.41 3.25 -28.36
C VAL A 71 2.85 4.53 -27.75
N ALA A 72 2.03 4.42 -26.70
CA ALA A 72 1.49 5.57 -25.98
C ALA A 72 2.47 6.15 -24.95
N LYS A 73 3.64 5.51 -24.73
CA LYS A 73 4.66 5.89 -23.75
C LYS A 73 4.08 6.05 -22.35
N LEU A 74 3.28 5.08 -21.93
CA LEU A 74 2.67 5.07 -20.59
C LEU A 74 3.70 4.74 -19.50
N ALA A 75 4.69 3.93 -19.83
CA ALA A 75 5.86 3.63 -19.02
C ALA A 75 7.04 3.29 -19.94
N ASP A 76 8.19 3.01 -19.36
CA ASP A 76 9.34 2.49 -20.11
C ASP A 76 9.05 1.10 -20.69
N ASN A 77 9.75 0.74 -21.78
CA ASN A 77 9.41 -0.45 -22.56
C ASN A 77 9.48 -1.75 -21.76
N ASP A 78 10.51 -1.90 -20.92
CA ASP A 78 10.70 -3.05 -20.04
C ASP A 78 9.62 -3.13 -18.94
N VAL A 79 9.21 -1.98 -18.39
CA VAL A 79 8.09 -1.89 -17.45
C VAL A 79 6.79 -2.33 -18.12
N CYS A 80 6.49 -1.79 -19.31
CA CYS A 80 5.34 -2.21 -20.12
C CYS A 80 5.38 -3.72 -20.46
N ILE A 81 6.55 -4.29 -20.70
CA ILE A 81 6.68 -5.72 -21.00
C ILE A 81 6.38 -6.55 -19.75
N GLY A 82 7.03 -6.23 -18.62
CA GLY A 82 6.93 -7.01 -17.39
C GLY A 82 5.54 -6.92 -16.74
N ASP A 83 5.00 -5.71 -16.56
CA ASP A 83 3.70 -5.51 -15.92
C ASP A 83 2.58 -6.24 -16.69
N PHE A 84 2.55 -6.12 -18.03
CA PHE A 84 1.52 -6.81 -18.81
C PHE A 84 1.79 -8.30 -18.96
N ALA A 85 3.04 -8.77 -18.94
CA ALA A 85 3.32 -10.21 -18.88
C ALA A 85 2.78 -10.85 -17.60
N LEU A 86 2.83 -10.13 -16.48
CA LEU A 86 2.36 -10.59 -15.18
C LEU A 86 0.85 -10.38 -14.99
N ALA A 87 0.36 -9.15 -15.08
CA ALA A 87 -1.03 -8.80 -14.77
C ALA A 87 -2.00 -8.93 -15.96
N GLY A 88 -1.49 -8.90 -17.20
CA GLY A 88 -2.31 -8.97 -18.41
C GLY A 88 -3.19 -10.22 -18.52
N PRO A 89 -2.69 -11.44 -18.21
CA PRO A 89 -3.53 -12.64 -18.19
C PRO A 89 -4.69 -12.57 -17.18
N ILE A 90 -4.48 -11.92 -16.03
CA ILE A 90 -5.51 -11.73 -15.01
C ILE A 90 -6.59 -10.78 -15.53
N LEU A 91 -6.19 -9.63 -16.11
CA LEU A 91 -7.12 -8.70 -16.70
C LEU A 91 -7.91 -9.35 -17.85
N ALA A 92 -7.25 -10.13 -18.71
CA ALA A 92 -7.89 -10.88 -19.79
C ALA A 92 -8.94 -11.86 -19.25
N HIS A 93 -8.59 -12.59 -18.19
CA HIS A 93 -9.51 -13.50 -17.50
C HIS A 93 -10.75 -12.76 -17.00
N SER A 94 -10.55 -11.66 -16.27
CA SER A 94 -11.67 -10.89 -15.71
C SER A 94 -12.58 -10.32 -16.79
N LEU A 95 -12.01 -9.76 -17.86
CA LEU A 95 -12.75 -9.25 -19.00
C LEU A 95 -13.63 -10.31 -19.67
N ARG A 96 -13.15 -11.57 -19.77
CA ARG A 96 -13.92 -12.68 -20.34
C ARG A 96 -15.09 -13.11 -19.46
N GLY A 97 -14.99 -12.94 -18.15
CA GLY A 97 -15.95 -13.42 -17.17
C GLY A 97 -17.11 -12.46 -16.85
N MET A 98 -17.02 -11.20 -17.27
CA MET A 98 -18.00 -10.15 -16.97
C MET A 98 -18.72 -9.60 -18.22
N SER A 99 -19.91 -9.02 -18.02
CA SER A 99 -20.60 -8.23 -19.03
C SER A 99 -19.92 -6.87 -19.26
N SER A 100 -20.11 -6.27 -20.45
CA SER A 100 -19.49 -4.98 -20.78
C SER A 100 -20.17 -3.77 -20.14
N ASN A 101 -21.41 -3.90 -19.66
CA ASN A 101 -22.26 -2.80 -19.19
C ASN A 101 -22.93 -3.03 -17.82
N GLY A 102 -22.51 -4.06 -17.07
CA GLY A 102 -23.00 -4.35 -15.72
C GLY A 102 -22.22 -3.67 -14.59
N THR A 103 -22.67 -3.91 -13.35
CA THR A 103 -22.03 -3.37 -12.13
C THR A 103 -20.56 -3.76 -12.02
N THR A 104 -20.20 -5.01 -12.36
CA THR A 104 -18.80 -5.46 -12.36
C THR A 104 -17.94 -4.64 -13.31
N ALA A 105 -18.40 -4.39 -14.54
CA ALA A 105 -17.71 -3.50 -15.47
C ALA A 105 -17.62 -2.06 -14.95
N THR A 106 -18.65 -1.54 -14.27
CA THR A 106 -18.60 -0.20 -13.66
C THR A 106 -17.53 -0.13 -12.58
N LYS A 107 -17.43 -1.17 -11.73
CA LYS A 107 -16.39 -1.25 -10.69
C LYS A 107 -15.00 -1.35 -11.32
N LEU A 108 -14.78 -2.20 -12.34
CA LEU A 108 -13.51 -2.29 -13.06
C LEU A 108 -13.14 -0.95 -13.73
N CYS A 109 -14.10 -0.32 -14.42
CA CYS A 109 -13.94 1.00 -15.04
C CYS A 109 -13.57 2.09 -14.04
N SER A 110 -14.08 2.00 -12.81
CA SER A 110 -13.71 2.91 -11.74
C SER A 110 -12.31 2.61 -11.19
N ALA A 111 -12.00 1.35 -10.91
CA ALA A 111 -10.77 0.93 -10.25
C ALA A 111 -9.52 1.00 -11.15
N VAL A 112 -9.61 0.50 -12.39
CA VAL A 112 -8.45 0.34 -13.29
C VAL A 112 -8.25 1.57 -14.18
N PHE A 113 -9.35 2.13 -14.68
CA PHE A 113 -9.29 3.20 -15.70
C PHE A 113 -9.61 4.59 -15.15
N GLY A 114 -10.34 4.68 -14.03
CA GLY A 114 -10.78 5.96 -13.48
C GLY A 114 -11.92 6.63 -14.20
N LEU A 115 -12.66 5.89 -15.02
CA LEU A 115 -13.64 6.43 -15.95
C LEU A 115 -15.06 6.45 -15.36
N CYS A 116 -15.32 5.62 -14.35
CA CYS A 116 -16.60 5.57 -13.65
C CYS A 116 -16.46 6.03 -12.19
N GLN A 117 -17.53 6.61 -11.66
CA GLN A 117 -17.70 6.69 -10.21
C GLN A 117 -17.98 5.28 -9.66
N PRO A 118 -17.50 4.95 -8.45
CA PRO A 118 -17.89 3.71 -7.80
C PRO A 118 -19.42 3.63 -7.69
N PRO A 119 -20.04 2.46 -7.97
CA PRO A 119 -21.47 2.30 -7.83
C PRO A 119 -21.90 2.44 -6.35
N PRO A 120 -23.20 2.70 -6.08
CA PRO A 120 -23.76 2.60 -4.74
C PRO A 120 -23.53 1.21 -4.13
N VAL A 121 -23.49 1.15 -2.81
CA VAL A 121 -23.32 -0.11 -2.07
C VAL A 121 -24.43 -1.10 -2.43
N THR A 122 -24.05 -2.31 -2.84
CA THR A 122 -24.97 -3.42 -3.04
C THR A 122 -25.57 -3.80 -1.68
N PRO A 123 -26.91 -3.80 -1.51
CA PRO A 123 -27.51 -4.14 -0.22
C PRO A 123 -27.18 -5.57 0.19
N PHE A 124 -26.52 -5.71 1.34
CA PHE A 124 -26.26 -6.98 1.99
C PHE A 124 -26.17 -6.75 3.50
N THR A 125 -26.79 -7.64 4.27
CA THR A 125 -26.73 -7.63 5.73
C THR A 125 -25.85 -8.79 6.17
N VAL A 126 -24.73 -8.48 6.81
CA VAL A 126 -23.82 -9.50 7.31
C VAL A 126 -24.56 -10.34 8.36
N PRO A 127 -24.58 -11.68 8.25
CA PRO A 127 -25.21 -12.54 9.25
C PRO A 127 -24.44 -12.49 10.57
N LEU A 128 -24.93 -11.70 11.53
CA LEU A 128 -24.28 -11.48 12.82
C LEU A 128 -25.19 -11.98 13.96
N PRO A 129 -24.66 -12.76 14.93
CA PRO A 129 -25.39 -13.08 16.14
C PRO A 129 -25.79 -11.82 16.91
N PRO A 130 -26.90 -11.81 17.68
CA PRO A 130 -27.22 -10.68 18.54
C PRO A 130 -26.15 -10.50 19.64
N PRO A 131 -25.98 -9.29 20.22
CA PRO A 131 -25.11 -9.06 21.38
C PRO A 131 -25.37 -10.07 22.49
N THR A 132 -24.30 -10.73 22.97
CA THR A 132 -24.39 -11.69 24.09
C THR A 132 -24.62 -10.99 25.43
N PHE A 133 -24.29 -9.71 25.51
CA PHE A 133 -24.48 -8.86 26.69
C PHE A 133 -25.16 -7.54 26.29
N ASP A 134 -25.92 -6.96 27.22
CA ASP A 134 -26.45 -5.62 27.04
C ASP A 134 -25.27 -4.62 27.03
N SER A 135 -25.05 -3.95 25.89
CA SER A 135 -23.99 -2.95 25.73
C SER A 135 -24.12 -1.77 26.72
N HIS A 136 -25.31 -1.57 27.30
CA HIS A 136 -25.55 -0.56 28.33
C HIS A 136 -25.11 -0.98 29.74
N ALA A 137 -24.79 -2.27 29.95
CA ALA A 137 -24.39 -2.82 31.24
C ALA A 137 -22.88 -3.04 31.37
N GLN A 138 -22.08 -2.74 30.34
CA GLN A 138 -20.63 -2.85 30.42
C GLN A 138 -20.08 -1.80 31.40
N PRO A 139 -19.29 -2.21 32.41
CA PRO A 139 -18.61 -1.26 33.29
C PRO A 139 -17.79 -0.28 32.43
N VAL A 140 -17.82 1.00 32.79
CA VAL A 140 -16.90 1.97 32.19
C VAL A 140 -15.47 1.44 32.37
N PRO A 141 -14.67 1.31 31.30
CA PRO A 141 -13.31 0.77 31.42
C PRO A 141 -12.53 1.61 32.44
N LEU A 142 -11.92 0.94 33.42
CA LEU A 142 -11.07 1.59 34.41
C LEU A 142 -9.65 1.67 33.84
N TYR A 143 -9.23 2.87 33.45
CA TYR A 143 -7.89 3.12 32.91
C TYR A 143 -6.88 3.39 34.00
N GLY A 144 -5.62 3.04 33.74
CA GLY A 144 -4.48 3.46 34.56
C GLY A 144 -4.39 2.74 35.92
N ILE A 145 -5.01 1.57 36.06
CA ILE A 145 -4.81 0.68 37.20
C ILE A 145 -3.38 0.14 37.19
N HIS A 146 -2.91 -0.28 36.02
CA HIS A 146 -1.60 -0.84 35.80
C HIS A 146 -0.80 -0.01 34.79
N GLN A 147 0.52 -0.14 34.83
CA GLN A 147 1.40 0.56 33.90
C GLN A 147 1.21 0.02 32.47
N PRO A 148 1.09 0.91 31.47
CA PRO A 148 1.01 0.48 30.08
C PRO A 148 2.23 -0.34 29.64
N PHE A 149 2.01 -1.28 28.71
CA PHE A 149 3.10 -1.98 28.01
C PHE A 149 3.22 -1.48 26.57
N LYS A 150 4.40 -1.65 25.98
CA LYS A 150 4.66 -1.20 24.61
C LYS A 150 4.29 -2.26 23.57
N VAL A 151 3.79 -1.80 22.43
CA VAL A 151 3.65 -2.59 21.20
C VAL A 151 4.22 -1.82 20.02
N VAL A 152 4.97 -2.50 19.16
CA VAL A 152 5.55 -1.90 17.95
C VAL A 152 4.64 -2.19 16.75
N HIS A 153 4.50 -1.24 15.84
CA HIS A 153 3.77 -1.38 14.58
C HIS A 153 4.68 -0.97 13.43
N MET A 154 4.96 -1.95 12.58
CA MET A 154 5.75 -1.84 11.36
C MET A 154 4.82 -2.06 10.16
N SER A 155 5.05 -1.35 9.07
CA SER A 155 4.28 -1.53 7.83
C SER A 155 5.10 -1.05 6.64
N ASP A 156 4.78 -1.58 5.46
CA ASP A 156 5.27 -1.07 4.17
C ASP A 156 6.80 -0.95 4.20
N VAL A 157 7.42 -2.11 4.46
CA VAL A 157 8.88 -2.27 4.54
C VAL A 157 9.47 -2.01 3.16
N HIS A 158 8.85 -2.62 2.14
CA HIS A 158 9.32 -2.66 0.76
C HIS A 158 10.84 -2.78 0.73
N VAL A 159 11.36 -3.93 1.16
CA VAL A 159 12.80 -4.17 1.16
C VAL A 159 13.25 -4.38 -0.29
N ASP A 160 14.10 -3.48 -0.76
CA ASP A 160 14.72 -3.58 -2.07
C ASP A 160 16.08 -4.25 -1.93
N ARG A 161 16.10 -5.56 -2.15
CA ARG A 161 17.34 -6.36 -2.16
C ARG A 161 18.22 -6.11 -3.38
N SER A 162 17.69 -5.40 -4.38
CA SER A 162 18.42 -4.95 -5.58
C SER A 162 18.91 -3.50 -5.48
N TYR A 163 18.64 -2.82 -4.37
CA TYR A 163 19.09 -1.45 -4.12
C TYR A 163 20.62 -1.38 -4.21
N SER A 164 21.13 -0.39 -4.93
CA SER A 164 22.56 -0.15 -5.10
C SER A 164 22.90 1.30 -4.74
N ALA A 165 23.67 1.48 -3.67
CA ALA A 165 24.17 2.80 -3.28
C ALA A 165 25.01 3.41 -4.42
N GLY A 166 24.72 4.66 -4.76
CA GLY A 166 25.33 5.36 -5.89
C GLY A 166 24.65 5.14 -7.24
N ALA A 167 23.68 4.23 -7.38
CA ALA A 167 22.83 4.14 -8.58
C ALA A 167 21.96 5.39 -8.73
N ASP A 168 21.35 5.59 -9.90
CA ASP A 168 20.53 6.80 -10.12
C ASP A 168 19.21 6.71 -9.34
N ALA A 169 18.99 7.65 -8.42
CA ALA A 169 17.74 7.82 -7.68
C ALA A 169 16.69 8.61 -8.49
N ASN A 170 17.07 9.22 -9.62
CA ASN A 170 16.19 10.01 -10.47
C ASN A 170 16.07 9.43 -11.89
N CYS A 171 15.47 8.24 -11.94
CA CYS A 171 15.19 7.47 -13.16
C CYS A 171 13.75 7.67 -13.67
N THR A 172 13.42 7.06 -14.80
CA THR A 172 12.07 7.09 -15.42
C THR A 172 11.19 5.90 -15.04
N LYS A 173 11.73 4.92 -14.30
CA LYS A 173 11.02 3.73 -13.84
C LYS A 173 10.14 4.05 -12.62
N PRO A 174 9.15 3.19 -12.30
CA PRO A 174 8.34 3.32 -11.08
C PRO A 174 9.16 3.32 -9.78
N ILE A 175 10.29 2.61 -9.76
CA ILE A 175 11.29 2.61 -8.67
C ILE A 175 12.70 2.78 -9.23
N CYS A 176 13.54 3.55 -8.53
CA CYS A 176 14.93 3.85 -8.89
C CYS A 176 15.95 3.20 -7.93
N CYS A 177 17.18 3.74 -7.86
CA CYS A 177 18.27 3.24 -7.01
C CYS A 177 18.73 1.81 -7.30
N ARG A 178 18.51 1.33 -8.53
CA ARG A 178 18.99 0.04 -9.03
C ARG A 178 19.77 0.26 -10.32
N HIS A 179 20.62 -0.71 -10.67
CA HIS A 179 21.31 -0.69 -11.95
C HIS A 179 20.41 -1.27 -13.06
N PHE A 180 19.81 -0.39 -13.84
CA PHE A 180 19.04 -0.77 -15.03
C PHE A 180 19.90 -0.70 -16.29
N ALA A 181 19.60 -1.53 -17.29
CA ALA A 181 20.39 -1.60 -18.52
C ALA A 181 20.35 -0.30 -19.35
N ASP A 182 19.31 0.52 -19.17
CA ASP A 182 19.08 1.79 -19.84
C ASP A 182 19.38 3.01 -18.95
N GLU A 183 20.10 2.82 -17.84
CA GLU A 183 20.46 3.91 -16.92
C GLU A 183 21.42 4.95 -17.53
N ALA A 184 21.30 6.19 -17.06
CA ALA A 184 22.21 7.26 -17.45
C ALA A 184 23.57 7.07 -16.76
N ASN A 185 24.66 7.32 -17.51
CA ASN A 185 26.02 7.26 -16.99
C ASN A 185 26.76 8.58 -17.23
N PRO A 186 27.22 9.29 -16.18
CA PRO A 186 27.07 9.00 -14.74
C PRO A 186 25.61 9.14 -14.23
N PRO A 187 25.27 8.60 -13.04
CA PRO A 187 23.95 8.77 -12.43
C PRO A 187 23.65 10.27 -12.19
N ARG A 188 22.40 10.68 -12.39
CA ARG A 188 21.99 12.08 -12.21
C ARG A 188 21.96 12.46 -10.74
N GLU A 189 21.38 11.59 -9.92
CA GLU A 189 21.28 11.73 -8.48
C GLU A 189 21.75 10.42 -7.84
N PRO A 190 23.01 10.33 -7.39
CA PRO A 190 23.52 9.09 -6.81
C PRO A 190 22.80 8.78 -5.49
N ALA A 191 22.26 7.57 -5.41
CA ALA A 191 21.52 7.04 -4.27
C ALA A 191 22.39 6.96 -3.00
N GLY A 192 21.81 7.29 -1.85
CA GLY A 192 22.48 7.15 -0.54
C GLY A 192 22.69 5.69 -0.13
N ALA A 193 23.35 5.45 1.01
CA ALA A 193 23.48 4.09 1.55
C ALA A 193 22.23 3.60 2.29
N PHE A 194 21.40 4.53 2.81
CA PHE A 194 20.24 4.24 3.65
C PHE A 194 18.91 4.66 3.00
N GLY A 195 18.84 4.71 1.67
CA GLY A 195 17.63 5.02 0.93
C GLY A 195 17.60 6.43 0.35
N GLU A 196 16.59 6.68 -0.49
CA GLU A 196 16.28 7.97 -1.12
C GLU A 196 14.77 8.02 -1.42
N SER A 197 14.16 9.21 -1.55
CA SER A 197 12.70 9.34 -1.60
C SER A 197 11.99 8.79 -2.83
N ARG A 198 12.72 8.27 -3.83
CA ARG A 198 12.17 7.64 -5.06
C ARG A 198 12.49 6.16 -5.16
N CYS A 199 12.91 5.59 -4.04
CA CYS A 199 13.45 4.25 -3.97
C CYS A 199 12.87 3.56 -2.76
N ASP A 200 12.84 2.25 -2.82
CA ASP A 200 12.46 1.43 -1.67
C ASP A 200 13.62 1.23 -0.69
N SER A 201 13.33 0.56 0.42
CA SER A 201 14.25 0.41 1.54
C SER A 201 15.43 -0.48 1.19
N PRO A 202 16.69 0.00 1.17
CA PRO A 202 17.81 -0.91 1.18
C PRO A 202 17.79 -1.78 2.43
N ILE A 203 18.37 -2.98 2.34
CA ILE A 203 18.50 -3.91 3.48
C ILE A 203 19.14 -3.21 4.69
N ASP A 204 20.15 -2.36 4.47
CA ASP A 204 20.81 -1.62 5.54
C ASP A 204 19.86 -0.66 6.29
N LEU A 205 18.92 -0.01 5.59
CA LEU A 205 17.89 0.80 6.22
C LEU A 205 16.93 -0.07 7.04
N ALA A 206 16.45 -1.17 6.44
CA ALA A 206 15.52 -2.09 7.11
C ALA A 206 16.12 -2.71 8.38
N GLN A 207 17.38 -3.15 8.33
CA GLN A 207 18.12 -3.66 9.50
C GLN A 207 18.39 -2.57 10.53
N SER A 208 18.67 -1.34 10.11
CA SER A 208 18.84 -0.21 11.02
C SER A 208 17.55 0.10 11.79
N MET A 209 16.37 -0.05 11.16
CA MET A 209 15.07 0.06 11.83
C MET A 209 14.92 -1.00 12.91
N LEU A 210 15.19 -2.27 12.60
CA LEU A 210 15.13 -3.35 13.61
C LEU A 210 16.07 -3.06 14.79
N GLY A 211 17.27 -2.53 14.52
CA GLY A 211 18.19 -2.04 15.54
C GLY A 211 17.63 -0.90 16.39
N ALA A 212 16.99 0.09 15.77
CA ALA A 212 16.34 1.21 16.46
C ALA A 212 15.16 0.73 17.33
N ILE A 213 14.33 -0.18 16.83
CA ILE A 213 13.24 -0.80 17.57
C ILE A 213 13.77 -1.48 18.83
N ARG A 214 14.83 -2.30 18.73
CA ARG A 214 15.47 -2.91 19.91
C ARG A 214 15.92 -1.86 20.94
N GLN A 215 16.42 -0.71 20.48
CA GLN A 215 16.92 0.34 21.36
C GLN A 215 15.80 1.08 22.10
N VAL A 216 14.70 1.41 21.41
CA VAL A 216 13.64 2.27 21.99
C VAL A 216 12.47 1.48 22.59
N ALA A 217 12.26 0.26 22.09
CA ALA A 217 11.13 -0.60 22.42
C ALA A 217 11.55 -2.09 22.55
N GLY A 218 12.79 -2.38 22.93
CA GLY A 218 13.25 -3.76 23.18
C GLY A 218 12.52 -4.48 24.32
N ASP A 219 11.78 -3.73 25.14
CA ASP A 219 10.88 -4.19 26.20
C ASP A 219 9.41 -4.32 25.74
N ALA A 220 9.11 -4.13 24.45
CA ALA A 220 7.76 -4.30 23.92
C ALA A 220 7.28 -5.75 24.11
N ARG A 221 5.98 -5.89 24.39
CA ARG A 221 5.37 -7.21 24.63
C ARG A 221 5.27 -8.03 23.34
N PHE A 222 5.00 -7.35 22.22
CA PHE A 222 4.96 -7.91 20.87
C PHE A 222 5.03 -6.77 19.84
N ALA A 223 5.06 -7.13 18.56
CA ALA A 223 4.85 -6.21 17.45
C ALA A 223 3.74 -6.71 16.50
N VAL A 224 3.22 -5.80 15.69
CA VAL A 224 2.40 -6.11 14.52
C VAL A 224 3.13 -5.66 13.26
N LEU A 225 3.03 -6.46 12.19
CA LEU A 225 3.49 -6.11 10.85
C LEU A 225 2.27 -6.11 9.93
N THR A 226 1.98 -5.00 9.26
CA THR A 226 0.80 -4.92 8.38
C THR A 226 1.15 -5.05 6.90
N GLY A 227 2.12 -5.90 6.56
CA GLY A 227 2.40 -6.32 5.18
C GLY A 227 3.26 -5.35 4.36
N ASP A 228 3.34 -5.65 3.06
CA ASP A 228 4.13 -4.94 2.04
C ASP A 228 5.63 -5.00 2.33
N VAL A 229 6.14 -6.23 2.25
CA VAL A 229 7.56 -6.56 2.37
C VAL A 229 8.27 -6.38 1.04
N VAL A 230 7.64 -6.77 -0.07
CA VAL A 230 8.25 -6.77 -1.41
C VAL A 230 8.29 -5.35 -1.98
N ALA A 231 9.39 -5.00 -2.66
CA ALA A 231 9.55 -3.70 -3.31
C ALA A 231 8.59 -3.44 -4.50
N HIS A 232 8.58 -2.19 -4.98
CA HIS A 232 7.71 -1.66 -6.03
C HIS A 232 8.21 -1.96 -7.47
N ASP A 233 9.16 -2.87 -7.65
CA ASP A 233 9.58 -3.36 -8.97
C ASP A 233 8.59 -4.37 -9.56
N THR A 234 7.32 -3.98 -9.62
CA THR A 234 6.18 -4.86 -9.95
C THR A 234 6.32 -5.58 -11.29
N TRP A 235 7.06 -5.01 -12.24
CA TRP A 235 7.28 -5.58 -13.56
C TRP A 235 8.37 -6.66 -13.59
N LEU A 236 9.17 -6.77 -12.52
CA LEU A 236 10.21 -7.78 -12.34
C LEU A 236 9.78 -8.84 -11.32
N ALA A 237 9.11 -8.40 -10.24
CA ALA A 237 8.69 -9.17 -9.07
C ALA A 237 7.92 -10.46 -9.41
N ASN A 238 8.67 -11.51 -9.68
CA ASN A 238 8.13 -12.84 -9.97
C ASN A 238 8.04 -13.67 -8.68
N ARG A 239 7.37 -14.83 -8.75
CA ARG A 239 7.20 -15.73 -7.59
C ARG A 239 8.52 -16.04 -6.86
N SER A 240 9.63 -16.21 -7.59
CA SER A 240 10.92 -16.54 -6.96
C SER A 240 11.46 -15.38 -6.13
N GLU A 241 11.36 -14.15 -6.64
CA GLU A 241 11.82 -12.95 -5.95
C GLU A 241 10.97 -12.68 -4.71
N VAL A 242 9.64 -12.69 -4.88
CA VAL A 242 8.71 -12.51 -3.75
C VAL A 242 8.93 -13.58 -2.66
N THR A 243 9.14 -14.85 -3.05
CA THR A 243 9.45 -15.91 -2.07
C THR A 243 10.71 -15.59 -1.27
N VAL A 244 11.77 -15.12 -1.94
CA VAL A 244 13.04 -14.78 -1.28
C VAL A 244 12.86 -13.57 -0.37
N ASP A 245 12.13 -12.54 -0.80
CA ASP A 245 11.92 -11.33 -0.03
C ASP A 245 11.14 -11.59 1.25
N LEU A 246 10.03 -12.33 1.16
CA LEU A 246 9.21 -12.73 2.32
C LEU A 246 9.98 -13.64 3.28
N ASP A 247 10.60 -14.72 2.78
CA ASP A 247 11.37 -15.67 3.61
C ASP A 247 12.55 -14.98 4.32
N SER A 248 13.32 -14.18 3.57
CA SER A 248 14.47 -13.47 4.14
C SER A 248 14.04 -12.40 5.14
N TRP A 249 12.92 -11.71 4.89
CA TRP A 249 12.42 -10.72 5.86
C TRP A 249 11.88 -11.38 7.12
N ASN A 250 11.24 -12.54 7.01
CA ASN A 250 10.84 -13.34 8.16
C ASN A 250 12.05 -13.70 9.04
N ASP A 251 13.14 -14.19 8.43
CA ASP A 251 14.39 -14.50 9.12
C ASP A 251 15.04 -13.27 9.77
N GLU A 252 15.08 -12.15 9.04
CA GLU A 252 15.61 -10.88 9.53
C GLU A 252 14.83 -10.37 10.73
N MET A 253 13.50 -10.45 10.71
CA MET A 253 12.65 -10.09 11.83
C MET A 253 12.83 -11.05 13.02
N LEU A 254 12.93 -12.36 12.75
CA LEU A 254 13.08 -13.39 13.78
C LEU A 254 14.40 -13.27 14.53
N GLY A 255 15.49 -13.02 13.80
CA GLY A 255 16.78 -12.68 14.40
C GLY A 255 16.82 -11.26 14.94
N GLY A 256 16.00 -10.36 14.36
CA GLY A 256 15.97 -8.91 14.51
C GLY A 256 15.29 -8.39 15.77
N LEU A 257 14.32 -9.10 16.33
CA LEU A 257 13.52 -8.59 17.46
C LEU A 257 13.37 -9.65 18.56
N PRO A 258 13.38 -9.27 19.85
CA PRO A 258 13.37 -10.24 20.96
C PRO A 258 11.96 -10.72 21.36
N PHE A 259 10.92 -10.32 20.62
CA PHE A 259 9.51 -10.57 20.95
C PHE A 259 8.76 -11.10 19.72
N LYS A 260 7.53 -11.58 19.94
CA LYS A 260 6.67 -12.10 18.87
C LYS A 260 6.17 -10.99 17.95
N ILE A 261 6.00 -11.33 16.67
CA ILE A 261 5.46 -10.45 15.65
C ILE A 261 4.18 -11.08 15.11
N TYR A 262 3.09 -10.31 15.04
CA TYR A 262 1.83 -10.73 14.45
C TYR A 262 1.66 -10.05 13.08
N PRO A 263 1.95 -10.75 11.98
CA PRO A 263 1.89 -10.19 10.64
C PRO A 263 0.50 -10.27 9.98
N ALA A 264 0.29 -9.44 8.97
CA ALA A 264 -0.77 -9.51 7.98
C ALA A 264 -0.16 -9.36 6.57
N LEU A 265 -0.81 -9.93 5.56
CA LEU A 265 -0.38 -9.82 4.15
C LEU A 265 -0.71 -8.46 3.56
N GLY A 266 0.25 -7.91 2.81
CA GLY A 266 0.09 -6.72 1.97
C GLY A 266 -0.24 -7.04 0.51
N ASN A 267 -0.45 -6.00 -0.30
CA ASN A 267 -0.77 -6.17 -1.71
C ASN A 267 0.47 -6.45 -2.58
N HIS A 268 1.66 -6.11 -2.11
CA HIS A 268 2.95 -6.46 -2.72
C HIS A 268 3.45 -7.86 -2.37
N ASP A 269 2.88 -8.51 -1.34
CA ASP A 269 3.33 -9.81 -0.84
C ASP A 269 2.84 -11.00 -1.71
N THR A 270 2.72 -10.80 -3.02
CA THR A 270 2.32 -11.81 -3.99
C THR A 270 2.88 -11.46 -5.38
N SER A 271 2.85 -12.43 -6.28
CA SER A 271 3.21 -12.24 -7.69
C SER A 271 2.17 -12.92 -8.59
N PRO A 272 1.59 -12.21 -9.57
CA PRO A 272 1.71 -10.76 -9.82
C PRO A 272 1.24 -9.91 -8.64
N VAL A 273 1.71 -8.66 -8.52
CA VAL A 273 1.24 -7.72 -7.49
C VAL A 273 -0.30 -7.67 -7.42
N ASN A 274 -0.87 -7.59 -6.22
CA ASN A 274 -2.30 -7.58 -5.93
C ASN A 274 -3.06 -8.89 -6.26
N SER A 275 -2.39 -9.93 -6.76
CA SER A 275 -3.02 -11.14 -7.27
C SER A 275 -3.41 -12.11 -6.15
N PHE A 276 -4.64 -11.97 -5.65
CA PHE A 276 -5.28 -12.89 -4.72
C PHE A 276 -6.60 -13.43 -5.31
N PRO A 277 -6.57 -14.60 -6.00
CA PRO A 277 -7.75 -15.15 -6.65
C PRO A 277 -8.85 -15.56 -5.68
N LYS A 278 -10.10 -15.33 -6.09
CA LYS A 278 -11.26 -15.77 -5.29
C LYS A 278 -11.39 -17.30 -5.31
N THR A 279 -11.95 -17.88 -4.25
CA THR A 279 -12.37 -19.28 -4.25
C THR A 279 -13.34 -19.55 -5.40
N GLY A 280 -13.01 -20.52 -6.24
CA GLY A 280 -13.81 -20.88 -7.43
C GLY A 280 -13.35 -20.24 -8.74
N THR A 281 -12.40 -19.29 -8.71
CA THR A 281 -11.76 -18.77 -9.93
C THR A 281 -10.99 -19.89 -10.64
N HIS A 282 -11.22 -20.06 -11.94
CA HIS A 282 -10.53 -21.06 -12.77
C HIS A 282 -9.25 -20.47 -13.38
N SER A 283 -8.13 -20.58 -12.67
CA SER A 283 -6.83 -20.06 -13.11
C SER A 283 -5.68 -20.97 -12.67
N ASN A 284 -4.55 -20.91 -13.39
CA ASN A 284 -3.28 -21.49 -12.95
C ASN A 284 -2.44 -20.52 -12.11
N ILE A 285 -2.79 -19.23 -12.11
CA ILE A 285 -2.22 -18.22 -11.22
C ILE A 285 -2.93 -18.36 -9.87
N THR A 286 -2.15 -18.58 -8.81
CA THR A 286 -2.65 -18.80 -7.45
C THR A 286 -1.80 -18.04 -6.45
N SER A 287 -2.41 -17.62 -5.34
CA SER A 287 -1.73 -17.08 -4.15
C SER A 287 -1.48 -18.12 -3.07
N GLN A 288 -1.89 -19.39 -3.28
CA GLN A 288 -1.72 -20.47 -2.29
C GLN A 288 -0.27 -20.64 -1.83
N TRP A 289 0.69 -20.44 -2.74
CA TRP A 289 2.10 -20.57 -2.41
C TRP A 289 2.61 -19.47 -1.45
N VAL A 290 1.92 -18.33 -1.37
CA VAL A 290 2.20 -17.29 -0.37
C VAL A 290 1.76 -17.79 0.99
N TYR A 291 0.55 -18.36 1.08
CA TYR A 291 0.03 -18.92 2.32
C TYR A 291 0.87 -20.11 2.80
N ASP A 292 1.25 -21.03 1.91
CA ASP A 292 2.15 -22.16 2.25
C ASP A 292 3.50 -21.67 2.81
N LEU A 293 4.02 -20.56 2.26
CA LEU A 293 5.29 -19.95 2.70
C LEU A 293 5.12 -19.33 4.09
N GLU A 294 4.07 -18.53 4.28
CA GLU A 294 3.87 -17.75 5.51
C GLU A 294 3.32 -18.58 6.67
N GLU A 295 2.56 -19.65 6.42
CA GLU A 295 2.24 -20.67 7.42
C GLU A 295 3.52 -21.16 8.11
N THR A 296 4.54 -21.48 7.32
CA THR A 296 5.83 -21.97 7.81
C THR A 296 6.66 -20.84 8.41
N GLY A 297 6.80 -19.73 7.69
CA GLY A 297 7.62 -18.58 8.06
C GLY A 297 7.16 -17.87 9.33
N TRP A 298 5.85 -17.79 9.55
CA TRP A 298 5.25 -17.13 10.72
C TRP A 298 5.04 -18.06 11.91
N GLN A 299 5.14 -19.38 11.72
CA GLN A 299 4.99 -20.38 12.78
C GLN A 299 5.79 -20.06 14.06
N PRO A 300 7.03 -19.54 14.03
CA PRO A 300 7.76 -19.16 15.24
C PRO A 300 7.04 -18.15 16.13
N TRP A 301 6.24 -17.24 15.55
CA TRP A 301 5.51 -16.22 16.30
C TRP A 301 4.08 -16.64 16.63
N ILE A 302 3.35 -17.11 15.61
CA ILE A 302 1.90 -17.38 15.72
C ILE A 302 1.60 -18.83 16.13
N GLY A 303 2.59 -19.71 16.02
CA GLY A 303 2.44 -21.13 16.33
C GLY A 303 1.66 -21.89 15.26
N ARG A 304 1.78 -23.22 15.31
CA ARG A 304 1.26 -24.12 14.29
C ARG A 304 -0.23 -23.97 14.01
N ALA A 305 -1.06 -23.86 15.04
CA ALA A 305 -2.52 -23.80 14.85
C ALA A 305 -2.97 -22.50 14.17
N ALA A 306 -2.29 -21.38 14.41
CA ALA A 306 -2.59 -20.13 13.73
C ALA A 306 -2.01 -20.11 12.31
N GLY A 307 -0.84 -20.73 12.08
CA GLY A 307 -0.31 -20.96 10.73
C GLY A 307 -1.23 -21.82 9.87
N GLU A 308 -1.69 -22.97 10.39
CA GLU A 308 -2.66 -23.82 9.69
C GLU A 308 -3.99 -23.06 9.42
N GLN A 309 -4.38 -22.12 10.30
CA GLN A 309 -5.56 -21.29 10.08
C GLN A 309 -5.33 -20.21 9.01
N GLU A 310 -4.15 -19.58 9.01
CA GLU A 310 -3.70 -18.62 8.00
C GLU A 310 -3.84 -19.23 6.61
N ASP A 311 -3.27 -20.43 6.43
CA ASP A 311 -3.30 -21.17 5.17
C ASP A 311 -4.73 -21.43 4.67
N HIS A 312 -5.53 -22.09 5.51
CA HIS A 312 -6.88 -22.51 5.13
C HIS A 312 -7.89 -21.36 5.04
N THR A 313 -7.56 -20.18 5.59
CA THR A 313 -8.45 -19.00 5.61
C THR A 313 -7.90 -17.88 4.71
N SER A 314 -7.21 -18.26 3.63
CA SER A 314 -6.73 -17.33 2.60
C SER A 314 -5.86 -16.20 3.16
N GLY A 315 -4.94 -16.53 4.08
CA GLY A 315 -4.03 -15.60 4.71
C GLY A 315 -4.57 -14.88 5.94
N SER A 316 -5.64 -15.40 6.57
CA SER A 316 -6.24 -14.82 7.77
C SER A 316 -6.14 -15.76 8.96
N TYR A 317 -5.79 -15.26 10.14
CA TYR A 317 -5.68 -16.07 11.35
C TYR A 317 -6.04 -15.28 12.60
N ALA A 318 -6.28 -15.99 13.69
CA ALA A 318 -6.48 -15.38 15.00
C ALA A 318 -5.70 -16.12 16.08
N ILE A 319 -5.15 -15.35 17.01
CA ILE A 319 -4.38 -15.87 18.13
C ILE A 319 -4.66 -15.07 19.39
N VAL A 320 -4.73 -15.76 20.53
CA VAL A 320 -4.71 -15.11 21.84
C VAL A 320 -3.27 -14.82 22.21
N VAL A 321 -2.94 -13.55 22.43
CA VAL A 321 -1.58 -13.14 22.81
C VAL A 321 -1.24 -13.78 24.15
N PRO A 322 -0.12 -14.54 24.27
CA PRO A 322 0.20 -15.28 25.48
C PRO A 322 0.16 -14.42 26.75
N GLU A 323 -0.40 -15.00 27.83
CA GLU A 323 -0.52 -14.36 29.14
C GLU A 323 -1.37 -13.08 29.15
N THR A 324 -2.22 -12.91 28.14
CA THR A 324 -3.17 -11.79 28.08
C THR A 324 -4.57 -12.30 27.75
N ASN A 325 -5.56 -11.40 27.84
CA ASN A 325 -6.92 -11.64 27.37
C ASN A 325 -7.20 -10.89 26.04
N LEU A 326 -6.15 -10.66 25.24
CA LEU A 326 -6.20 -10.02 23.94
C LEU A 326 -6.16 -11.06 22.82
N ARG A 327 -7.12 -11.00 21.90
CA ARG A 327 -7.09 -11.73 20.63
C ARG A 327 -6.62 -10.81 19.50
N VAL A 328 -5.55 -11.16 18.82
CA VAL A 328 -5.17 -10.54 17.54
C VAL A 328 -5.85 -11.33 16.43
N ILE A 329 -6.53 -10.63 15.51
CA ILE A 329 -7.20 -11.18 14.34
C ILE A 329 -6.57 -10.53 13.12
N SER A 330 -5.76 -11.29 12.39
CA SER A 330 -5.15 -10.88 11.12
C SER A 330 -6.09 -11.23 9.97
N ILE A 331 -6.41 -10.25 9.14
CA ILE A 331 -7.34 -10.38 8.02
C ILE A 331 -6.67 -10.01 6.70
N ASN A 332 -6.91 -10.83 5.68
CA ASN A 332 -6.44 -10.55 4.33
C ASN A 332 -7.37 -9.55 3.61
N THR A 333 -6.97 -8.27 3.64
CA THR A 333 -7.73 -7.17 3.01
C THR A 333 -7.67 -7.18 1.48
N MET A 334 -6.90 -8.07 0.86
CA MET A 334 -6.75 -8.14 -0.60
C MET A 334 -8.02 -8.57 -1.33
N PHE A 335 -8.93 -9.25 -0.62
CA PHE A 335 -10.25 -9.58 -1.13
C PHE A 335 -11.22 -8.39 -1.14
N TRP A 336 -10.78 -7.24 -0.62
CA TRP A 336 -11.52 -5.98 -0.61
C TRP A 336 -10.78 -4.87 -1.37
N TYR A 337 -9.59 -5.18 -1.89
CA TYR A 337 -8.74 -4.21 -2.58
C TYR A 337 -9.16 -4.04 -4.04
N ARG A 338 -9.42 -2.80 -4.46
CA ARG A 338 -9.94 -2.50 -5.80
C ARG A 338 -8.96 -2.80 -6.93
N GLN A 339 -7.65 -2.93 -6.67
CA GLN A 339 -6.69 -3.35 -7.70
C GLN A 339 -6.49 -4.86 -7.77
N ASN A 340 -7.15 -5.65 -6.91
CA ASN A 340 -7.20 -7.10 -7.09
C ASN A 340 -8.14 -7.44 -8.26
N LEU A 341 -7.54 -7.63 -9.44
CA LEU A 341 -8.27 -7.83 -10.69
C LEU A 341 -9.16 -9.09 -10.68
N TRP A 342 -8.86 -10.07 -9.82
CA TRP A 342 -9.67 -11.28 -9.67
C TRP A 342 -11.06 -10.98 -9.14
N LEU A 343 -11.31 -9.83 -8.49
CA LEU A 343 -12.63 -9.45 -8.01
C LEU A 343 -13.64 -9.18 -9.15
N TYR A 344 -13.15 -8.99 -10.39
CA TYR A 344 -13.97 -8.62 -11.55
C TYR A 344 -14.26 -9.76 -12.53
N ASP A 345 -13.95 -11.01 -12.19
CA ASP A 345 -14.08 -12.17 -13.08
C ASP A 345 -15.49 -12.76 -13.24
N THR A 346 -16.51 -12.12 -12.65
CA THR A 346 -17.90 -12.54 -12.76
C THR A 346 -18.87 -11.38 -12.51
N ASP A 347 -20.04 -11.43 -13.15
CA ASP A 347 -21.17 -10.55 -12.82
C ASP A 347 -21.95 -11.01 -11.58
N THR A 348 -21.69 -12.22 -11.07
CA THR A 348 -22.38 -12.74 -9.88
C THR A 348 -21.86 -12.02 -8.64
N PRO A 349 -22.70 -11.28 -7.89
CA PRO A 349 -22.25 -10.62 -6.67
C PRO A 349 -21.83 -11.65 -5.62
N ILE A 350 -20.63 -11.48 -5.09
CA ILE A 350 -20.08 -12.29 -3.98
C ILE A 350 -19.80 -11.32 -2.83
N PRO A 351 -20.69 -11.22 -1.82
CA PRO A 351 -20.53 -10.25 -0.74
C PRO A 351 -19.32 -10.54 0.17
N ASP A 352 -18.92 -11.80 0.30
CA ASP A 352 -17.82 -12.23 1.17
C ASP A 352 -16.86 -13.17 0.40
N PRO A 353 -16.04 -12.62 -0.52
CA PRO A 353 -15.02 -13.40 -1.21
C PRO A 353 -14.11 -14.10 -0.20
N ASN A 354 -13.95 -15.42 -0.37
CA ASN A 354 -13.14 -16.30 0.48
C ASN A 354 -13.55 -16.38 1.96
N GLY A 355 -14.69 -15.80 2.36
CA GLY A 355 -15.23 -15.96 3.71
C GLY A 355 -14.54 -15.11 4.79
N ILE A 356 -13.85 -14.03 4.41
CA ILE A 356 -13.05 -13.20 5.34
C ILE A 356 -13.95 -12.42 6.31
N LEU A 357 -15.10 -11.92 5.87
CA LEU A 357 -16.08 -11.27 6.75
C LEU A 357 -16.68 -12.27 7.74
N ALA A 358 -17.05 -13.47 7.26
CA ALA A 358 -17.55 -14.55 8.11
C ALA A 358 -16.51 -15.00 9.14
N PHE A 359 -15.25 -15.13 8.72
CA PHE A 359 -14.13 -15.44 9.62
C PHE A 359 -13.96 -14.37 10.71
N LEU A 360 -13.89 -13.09 10.33
CA LEU A 360 -13.74 -11.98 11.27
C LEU A 360 -14.90 -11.95 12.29
N ALA A 361 -16.15 -12.02 11.80
CA ALA A 361 -17.33 -12.05 12.66
C ALA A 361 -17.30 -13.23 13.63
N HIS A 362 -16.89 -14.41 13.16
CA HIS A 362 -16.75 -15.59 13.99
C HIS A 362 -15.69 -15.42 15.08
N GLN A 363 -14.50 -14.92 14.74
CA GLN A 363 -13.42 -14.72 15.72
C GLN A 363 -13.75 -13.64 16.75
N LEU A 364 -14.45 -12.57 16.34
CA LEU A 364 -14.96 -11.55 17.26
C LEU A 364 -16.06 -12.12 18.16
N GLN A 365 -16.93 -13.00 17.65
CA GLN A 365 -17.92 -13.67 18.49
C GLN A 365 -17.29 -14.60 19.53
N VAL A 366 -16.23 -15.31 19.15
CA VAL A 366 -15.43 -16.14 20.07
C VAL A 366 -14.78 -15.27 21.14
N ALA A 367 -14.21 -14.12 20.76
CA ALA A 367 -13.63 -13.18 21.70
C ALA A 367 -14.67 -12.65 22.69
N GLU A 368 -15.81 -12.16 22.19
CA GLU A 368 -16.93 -11.65 23.01
C GLU A 368 -17.44 -12.72 24.00
N GLY A 369 -17.64 -13.95 23.53
CA GLY A 369 -18.10 -15.06 24.38
C GLY A 369 -17.09 -15.50 25.44
N ALA A 370 -15.79 -15.29 25.18
CA ALA A 370 -14.72 -15.55 26.14
C ALA A 370 -14.40 -14.34 27.05
N GLY A 371 -15.09 -13.20 26.87
CA GLY A 371 -14.77 -11.96 27.55
C GLY A 371 -13.41 -11.37 27.17
N GLN A 372 -12.87 -11.74 26.00
CA GLN A 372 -11.62 -11.20 25.43
C GLN A 372 -11.86 -9.83 24.80
N ARG A 373 -10.81 -9.01 24.75
CA ARG A 373 -10.75 -7.87 23.82
C ARG A 373 -10.06 -8.31 22.53
N ALA A 374 -10.32 -7.61 21.43
CA ALA A 374 -9.77 -7.95 20.13
C ALA A 374 -9.04 -6.78 19.47
N TRP A 375 -7.91 -7.09 18.85
CA TRP A 375 -7.26 -6.24 17.85
C TRP A 375 -7.48 -6.83 16.47
N VAL A 376 -7.83 -5.98 15.52
CA VAL A 376 -7.90 -6.36 14.10
C VAL A 376 -6.69 -5.79 13.38
N ILE A 377 -5.94 -6.62 12.66
CA ILE A 377 -4.81 -6.17 11.85
C ILE A 377 -5.03 -6.58 10.40
N GLY A 378 -4.67 -5.70 9.46
CA GLY A 378 -4.74 -5.94 8.03
C GLY A 378 -3.88 -4.92 7.30
N HIS A 379 -3.80 -4.98 5.98
CA HIS A 379 -2.95 -4.04 5.23
C HIS A 379 -3.73 -2.80 4.77
N ILE A 380 -4.74 -2.96 3.89
CA ILE A 380 -5.51 -1.85 3.33
C ILE A 380 -6.54 -1.34 4.36
N PRO A 381 -6.48 -0.07 4.78
CA PRO A 381 -7.45 0.46 5.74
C PRO A 381 -8.86 0.62 5.13
N PRO A 382 -9.94 0.41 5.89
CA PRO A 382 -11.30 0.32 5.34
C PRO A 382 -11.87 1.64 4.78
N GLY A 383 -11.30 2.78 5.14
CA GLY A 383 -11.78 4.11 4.74
C GLY A 383 -11.05 4.76 3.56
N VAL A 384 -10.09 4.08 2.92
CA VAL A 384 -9.40 4.63 1.74
C VAL A 384 -10.17 4.36 0.45
N SER A 385 -9.88 5.15 -0.60
CA SER A 385 -10.63 5.15 -1.85
C SER A 385 -10.44 3.88 -2.69
N ASP A 386 -9.35 3.15 -2.50
CA ASP A 386 -9.03 1.89 -3.18
C ASP A 386 -9.50 0.64 -2.39
N PHE A 387 -10.25 0.82 -1.31
CA PHE A 387 -11.05 -0.22 -0.66
C PHE A 387 -12.45 -0.29 -1.29
N ASP A 388 -12.95 -1.49 -1.63
CA ASP A 388 -14.25 -1.66 -2.28
C ASP A 388 -15.41 -1.21 -1.35
N HIS A 389 -16.33 -0.42 -1.91
CA HIS A 389 -17.42 0.20 -1.13
C HIS A 389 -18.35 -0.82 -0.47
N ASP A 390 -18.63 -1.94 -1.15
CA ASP A 390 -19.49 -3.00 -0.60
C ASP A 390 -18.80 -3.61 0.62
N SER A 391 -17.54 -4.01 0.44
CA SER A 391 -16.72 -4.60 1.48
C SER A 391 -16.53 -3.65 2.68
N SER A 392 -16.29 -2.36 2.44
CA SER A 392 -16.12 -1.35 3.50
C SER A 392 -17.41 -1.19 4.32
N ASN A 393 -18.57 -1.20 3.64
CA ASN A 393 -19.86 -1.17 4.31
C ASN A 393 -20.09 -2.42 5.18
N TYR A 394 -19.81 -3.60 4.64
CA TYR A 394 -20.05 -4.87 5.34
C TYR A 394 -19.09 -5.05 6.52
N TYR A 395 -17.82 -4.69 6.35
CA TYR A 395 -16.85 -4.62 7.43
C TYR A 395 -17.34 -3.70 8.56
N ASN A 396 -17.86 -2.51 8.22
CA ASN A 396 -18.39 -1.58 9.21
C ASN A 396 -19.60 -2.14 9.97
N GLN A 397 -20.47 -2.97 9.35
CA GLN A 397 -21.55 -3.66 10.09
C GLN A 397 -20.99 -4.56 11.20
N ILE A 398 -19.88 -5.27 10.94
CA ILE A 398 -19.19 -6.11 11.91
C ILE A 398 -18.58 -5.24 13.03
N VAL A 399 -17.89 -4.15 12.67
CA VAL A 399 -17.30 -3.22 13.64
C VAL A 399 -18.38 -2.64 14.58
N GLN A 400 -19.50 -2.18 14.04
CA GLN A 400 -20.61 -1.64 14.83
C GLN A 400 -21.17 -2.70 15.81
N ARG A 401 -21.33 -3.95 15.36
CA ARG A 401 -21.82 -5.05 16.20
C ARG A 401 -20.85 -5.39 17.34
N TYR A 402 -19.55 -5.39 17.07
CA TYR A 402 -18.51 -5.83 18.01
C TYR A 402 -17.70 -4.68 18.63
N LYS A 403 -18.21 -3.45 18.59
CA LYS A 403 -17.52 -2.25 19.12
C LYS A 403 -17.10 -2.34 20.59
N GLY A 404 -17.83 -3.10 21.41
CA GLY A 404 -17.46 -3.36 22.81
C GLY A 404 -16.37 -4.42 22.99
N THR A 405 -16.10 -5.22 21.96
CA THR A 405 -15.05 -6.26 21.94
C THR A 405 -13.76 -5.74 21.31
N ILE A 406 -13.87 -4.99 20.20
CA ILE A 406 -12.72 -4.40 19.50
C ILE A 406 -12.09 -3.31 20.36
N ALA A 407 -10.78 -3.41 20.62
CA ALA A 407 -9.99 -2.41 21.36
C ALA A 407 -9.13 -1.54 20.44
N GLY A 408 -8.82 -2.03 19.25
CA GLY A 408 -8.06 -1.28 18.26
C GLY A 408 -8.02 -2.00 16.92
N GLN A 409 -7.74 -1.24 15.88
CA GLN A 409 -7.52 -1.78 14.53
C GLN A 409 -6.25 -1.15 13.97
N PHE A 410 -5.41 -1.93 13.29
CA PHE A 410 -4.06 -1.51 12.86
C PHE A 410 -3.82 -1.90 11.40
N PHE A 411 -3.49 -0.90 10.58
CA PHE A 411 -3.33 -1.01 9.13
C PHE A 411 -2.13 -0.20 8.63
N GLY A 412 -1.83 -0.33 7.34
CA GLY A 412 -0.74 0.35 6.63
C GLY A 412 -1.18 0.93 5.29
N HIS A 413 -0.45 0.59 4.22
CA HIS A 413 -0.77 0.83 2.80
C HIS A 413 -0.67 2.29 2.34
N THR A 414 -1.13 3.25 3.14
CA THR A 414 -1.12 4.67 2.72
C THR A 414 0.25 5.30 2.81
N HIS A 415 1.22 4.59 3.41
CA HIS A 415 2.57 5.02 3.78
C HIS A 415 2.62 6.21 4.74
N LYS A 416 1.46 6.65 5.25
CA LYS A 416 1.32 7.89 6.01
C LYS A 416 0.96 7.63 7.46
N ASP A 417 1.34 8.62 8.28
CA ASP A 417 0.98 8.68 9.68
C ASP A 417 -0.48 9.16 9.80
N GLU A 418 -1.43 8.22 9.84
CA GLU A 418 -2.86 8.51 9.73
C GLU A 418 -3.71 7.70 10.73
N PHE A 419 -4.99 8.06 10.81
CA PHE A 419 -6.00 7.28 11.51
C PHE A 419 -7.38 7.48 10.87
N GLN A 420 -8.30 6.54 11.10
CA GLN A 420 -9.71 6.64 10.72
C GLN A 420 -10.59 6.35 11.93
N ILE A 421 -11.84 6.82 11.88
CA ILE A 421 -12.85 6.57 12.91
C ILE A 421 -14.04 5.91 12.25
N ALA A 422 -14.44 4.74 12.75
CA ALA A 422 -15.68 4.07 12.38
C ALA A 422 -16.83 4.63 13.23
N TYR A 423 -18.00 4.79 12.62
CA TYR A 423 -19.17 5.38 13.28
C TYR A 423 -20.39 4.46 13.21
N SER A 424 -21.23 4.49 14.25
CA SER A 424 -22.58 3.91 14.23
C SER A 424 -23.50 4.65 13.26
N ASP A 425 -23.29 5.97 13.11
CA ASP A 425 -24.06 6.86 12.24
C ASP A 425 -23.13 7.89 11.55
N PHE A 426 -22.79 7.62 10.29
CA PHE A 426 -21.96 8.50 9.47
C PHE A 426 -22.65 9.82 9.09
N SER A 427 -23.98 9.92 9.21
CA SER A 427 -24.72 11.18 9.01
C SER A 427 -24.62 12.11 10.23
N ASN A 428 -24.30 11.55 11.41
CA ASN A 428 -24.15 12.28 12.66
C ASN A 428 -22.81 11.94 13.35
N ARG A 429 -21.69 12.37 12.75
CA ARG A 429 -20.34 12.11 13.26
C ARG A 429 -20.03 12.96 14.49
N ASN A 430 -20.01 12.35 15.66
CA ASN A 430 -19.62 12.96 16.94
C ASN A 430 -19.06 11.89 17.89
N ALA A 431 -18.62 12.28 19.09
CA ALA A 431 -18.00 11.35 20.04
C ALA A 431 -18.92 10.21 20.49
N ALA A 432 -20.25 10.41 20.52
CA ALA A 432 -21.20 9.39 20.95
C ALA A 432 -21.50 8.35 19.85
N THR A 433 -21.23 8.67 18.59
CA THR A 433 -21.40 7.77 17.45
C THR A 433 -20.08 7.19 16.96
N ALA A 434 -18.94 7.57 17.54
CA ALA A 434 -17.63 7.00 17.24
C ALA A 434 -17.50 5.64 17.92
N ASP A 435 -17.52 4.58 17.12
CA ASP A 435 -17.58 3.19 17.59
C ASP A 435 -16.20 2.52 17.67
N SER A 436 -15.25 2.94 16.84
CA SER A 436 -13.91 2.33 16.82
C SER A 436 -12.87 3.24 16.15
N ILE A 437 -11.59 3.03 16.49
CA ILE A 437 -10.45 3.71 15.89
C ILE A 437 -9.62 2.74 15.04
N VAL A 438 -9.18 3.22 13.90
CA VAL A 438 -8.30 2.54 12.95
C VAL A 438 -6.99 3.31 12.91
N TRP A 439 -5.90 2.70 13.35
CA TRP A 439 -4.57 3.28 13.28
C TRP A 439 -3.89 2.87 12.00
N ILE A 440 -3.32 3.84 11.27
CA ILE A 440 -2.59 3.60 10.03
C ILE A 440 -1.12 3.98 10.28
N ALA A 441 -0.23 2.99 10.23
CA ALA A 441 1.20 3.24 10.40
C ALA A 441 1.81 3.89 9.15
N PRO A 442 2.77 4.82 9.32
CA PRO A 442 3.60 5.26 8.22
C PRO A 442 4.49 4.12 7.75
N SER A 443 4.98 4.23 6.53
CA SER A 443 5.89 3.25 5.95
C SER A 443 7.29 3.32 6.53
N LEU A 444 7.99 2.19 6.46
CA LEU A 444 9.45 2.20 6.52
C LEU A 444 10.06 2.62 5.18
N THR A 445 9.44 2.26 4.05
CA THR A 445 9.93 2.71 2.75
C THR A 445 9.99 4.23 2.64
N PRO A 446 11.06 4.80 2.03
CA PRO A 446 11.18 6.24 1.91
C PRO A 446 10.39 6.88 0.77
N THR A 447 9.66 6.10 -0.03
CA THR A 447 8.93 6.58 -1.22
C THR A 447 7.97 7.73 -0.91
N ASP A 448 7.33 7.70 0.26
CA ASP A 448 6.28 8.65 0.65
C ASP A 448 6.58 9.43 1.94
N GLY A 449 7.84 9.38 2.39
CA GLY A 449 8.30 10.14 3.54
C GLY A 449 9.59 9.63 4.15
N ASN A 450 10.00 10.21 5.27
CA ASN A 450 11.09 9.63 6.04
C ASN A 450 10.67 8.26 6.58
N PRO A 451 11.54 7.23 6.49
CA PRO A 451 11.34 5.90 7.04
C PRO A 451 10.91 5.97 8.49
N ALA A 452 9.86 5.23 8.84
CA ALA A 452 9.27 5.30 10.16
C ALA A 452 8.74 3.97 10.66
N PHE A 453 8.59 3.89 11.99
CA PHE A 453 7.79 2.88 12.66
C PHE A 453 7.08 3.52 13.85
N ARG A 454 6.09 2.82 14.41
CA ARG A 454 5.33 3.31 15.54
C ARG A 454 5.47 2.44 16.77
N VAL A 455 5.45 3.07 17.95
CA VAL A 455 5.35 2.40 19.24
C VAL A 455 4.13 2.95 19.96
N TYR A 456 3.26 2.06 20.39
CA TYR A 456 2.09 2.37 21.20
C TYR A 456 2.34 2.03 22.66
N ASP A 457 1.83 2.85 23.57
CA ASP A 457 1.61 2.44 24.96
C ASP A 457 0.17 1.93 25.06
N ILE A 458 0.00 0.72 25.60
CA ILE A 458 -1.27 -0.02 25.64
C ILE A 458 -1.70 -0.21 27.09
N ASP A 459 -2.96 0.13 27.40
CA ASP A 459 -3.54 -0.18 28.70
C ASP A 459 -3.66 -1.71 28.86
N PRO A 460 -3.09 -2.32 29.91
CA PRO A 460 -3.03 -3.78 30.03
C PRO A 460 -4.35 -4.44 30.37
N ASP A 461 -5.35 -3.68 30.83
CA ASP A 461 -6.65 -4.20 31.23
C ASP A 461 -7.66 -4.05 30.10
N THR A 462 -7.62 -2.93 29.37
CA THR A 462 -8.57 -2.66 28.27
C THR A 462 -8.01 -2.98 26.89
N PHE A 463 -6.69 -3.05 26.74
CA PHE A 463 -5.96 -3.16 25.47
C PHE A 463 -6.20 -2.00 24.49
N ASP A 464 -6.73 -0.88 24.98
CA ASP A 464 -6.86 0.32 24.18
C ASP A 464 -5.50 1.04 24.10
N VAL A 465 -5.27 1.75 22.99
CA VAL A 465 -4.09 2.59 22.80
C VAL A 465 -4.22 3.84 23.67
N VAL A 466 -3.28 4.06 24.58
CA VAL A 466 -3.26 5.26 25.46
C VAL A 466 -2.25 6.31 25.03
N ASP A 467 -1.19 5.92 24.33
CA ASP A 467 -0.23 6.83 23.69
C ASP A 467 0.34 6.23 22.40
N SER A 468 0.84 7.07 21.50
CA SER A 468 1.37 6.71 20.20
C SER A 468 2.59 7.56 19.86
N LYS A 469 3.72 6.91 19.57
CA LYS A 469 5.01 7.54 19.27
C LYS A 469 5.52 7.05 17.93
N THR A 470 5.66 7.96 16.97
CA THR A 470 6.27 7.67 15.66
C THR A 470 7.77 7.98 15.72
N TYR A 471 8.60 6.99 15.40
CA TYR A 471 10.06 7.15 15.28
C TYR A 471 10.41 7.26 13.81
N ILE A 472 11.20 8.27 13.44
CA ILE A 472 11.57 8.55 12.05
C ILE A 472 13.09 8.50 11.89
N ALA A 473 13.56 7.93 10.79
CA ALA A 473 14.94 8.06 10.35
C ALA A 473 15.04 9.25 9.38
N LEU A 474 15.81 10.27 9.74
CA LEU A 474 16.05 11.40 8.85
C LEU A 474 17.09 11.00 7.80
N ILE A 475 16.63 10.65 6.59
CA ILE A 475 17.54 10.30 5.47
C ILE A 475 18.52 11.44 5.16
N LEU A 476 18.11 12.68 5.45
CA LEU A 476 18.79 13.88 4.96
C LEU A 476 19.06 14.89 6.09
N GLY A 477 19.53 14.40 7.25
CA GLY A 477 19.94 15.25 8.37
C GLY A 477 21.36 15.80 8.19
N ARG A 478 22.36 14.94 8.35
CA ARG A 478 23.77 15.32 8.31
C ARG A 478 24.27 15.51 6.88
N ASP A 479 24.01 14.56 5.99
CA ASP A 479 24.64 14.53 4.67
C ASP A 479 24.09 15.61 3.73
N SER A 480 22.84 16.01 3.93
CA SER A 480 22.21 17.08 3.15
C SER A 480 22.58 18.49 3.59
N TYR A 481 22.69 18.74 4.89
CA TYR A 481 22.87 20.10 5.40
C TYR A 481 24.29 20.35 5.94
N GLY A 482 25.01 19.30 6.35
CA GLY A 482 26.40 19.37 6.80
C GLY A 482 27.33 20.08 5.80
N PRO A 483 27.26 19.80 4.49
CA PRO A 483 28.06 20.52 3.48
C PRO A 483 27.71 22.00 3.31
N LEU A 484 26.54 22.45 3.82
CA LEU A 484 26.06 23.83 3.66
C LEU A 484 26.44 24.75 4.83
N ILE A 485 26.95 24.19 5.93
CA ILE A 485 27.19 24.93 7.18
C ILE A 485 28.67 25.10 7.53
N SER A 486 29.58 24.67 6.65
CA SER A 486 31.02 24.68 6.85
C SER A 486 31.64 26.07 7.00
N ASP A 487 30.96 27.12 6.54
CA ASP A 487 31.45 28.50 6.60
C ASP A 487 31.36 29.12 8.01
N GLY A 488 30.56 28.53 8.91
CA GLY A 488 30.34 29.02 10.28
C GLY A 488 31.31 28.46 11.34
N GLY A 489 32.33 27.70 10.93
CA GLY A 489 33.27 27.03 11.86
C GLY A 489 32.76 25.71 12.45
N LEU A 490 31.55 25.28 12.05
CA LEU A 490 31.03 23.94 12.31
C LEU A 490 31.53 22.97 11.24
N LYS A 491 31.83 21.75 11.65
CA LYS A 491 32.18 20.65 10.74
C LYS A 491 30.92 19.89 10.34
N PRO A 492 30.87 19.31 9.12
CA PRO A 492 29.81 18.39 8.74
C PRO A 492 29.63 17.20 9.69
N THR A 493 30.59 16.91 10.57
CA THR A 493 30.57 15.84 11.58
C THR A 493 30.19 16.31 13.00
N ASP A 494 29.96 17.61 13.23
CA ASP A 494 29.60 18.13 14.56
C ASP A 494 28.18 17.69 14.97
N PRO A 495 27.84 17.64 16.28
CA PRO A 495 26.51 17.24 16.74
C PRO A 495 25.38 18.04 16.08
N LEU A 496 24.22 17.41 15.84
CA LEU A 496 23.02 18.09 15.30
C LEU A 496 22.31 18.92 16.40
N ASP A 497 23.07 19.73 17.12
CA ASP A 497 22.59 20.56 18.22
C ASP A 497 22.06 21.92 17.74
N ALA A 498 21.69 22.80 18.67
CA ALA A 498 21.12 24.11 18.31
C ALA A 498 22.03 24.95 17.40
N PRO A 499 23.37 25.03 17.63
CA PRO A 499 24.30 25.63 16.68
C PRO A 499 24.23 25.06 15.26
N PHE A 500 24.20 23.73 15.10
CA PHE A 500 24.06 23.09 13.79
C PHE A 500 22.80 23.57 13.08
N TRP A 501 21.64 23.44 13.72
CA TRP A 501 20.36 23.81 13.10
C TRP A 501 20.23 25.30 12.85
N HIS A 502 20.83 26.15 13.69
CA HIS A 502 20.91 27.57 13.41
C HIS A 502 21.72 27.86 12.14
N ALA A 503 22.90 27.27 11.98
CA ALA A 503 23.70 27.42 10.77
C ALA A 503 22.96 26.91 9.52
N VAL A 504 22.16 25.85 9.65
CA VAL A 504 21.27 25.39 8.56
C VAL A 504 20.25 26.46 8.18
N THR A 505 19.66 27.16 9.17
CA THR A 505 18.72 28.27 8.87
C THR A 505 19.41 29.45 8.19
N GLU A 506 20.68 29.73 8.50
CA GLU A 506 21.47 30.75 7.80
C GLU A 506 21.79 30.32 6.36
N ALA A 507 22.15 29.05 6.17
CA ALA A 507 22.34 28.46 4.85
C ALA A 507 21.06 28.54 4.00
N PHE A 508 19.88 28.34 4.61
CA PHE A 508 18.61 28.56 3.92
C PHE A 508 18.44 29.99 3.45
N VAL A 509 18.83 30.99 4.23
CA VAL A 509 18.78 32.41 3.81
C VAL A 509 19.64 32.61 2.56
N ALA A 510 20.87 32.09 2.57
CA ALA A 510 21.85 32.28 1.50
C ALA A 510 21.60 31.43 0.23
N ASN A 511 20.95 30.28 0.38
CA ASN A 511 20.77 29.30 -0.70
C ASN A 511 19.29 28.91 -0.84
N ASP A 512 18.63 29.51 -1.83
CA ASP A 512 17.22 29.21 -2.15
C ASP A 512 16.99 27.75 -2.51
N THR A 513 17.95 27.09 -3.17
CA THR A 513 17.83 25.67 -3.54
C THR A 513 17.82 24.81 -2.28
N ALA A 514 18.72 25.07 -1.34
CA ALA A 514 18.75 24.40 -0.04
C ALA A 514 17.45 24.63 0.76
N PHE A 515 16.87 25.83 0.66
CA PHE A 515 15.59 26.11 1.29
C PHE A 515 14.41 25.40 0.59
N GLN A 516 14.38 25.34 -0.76
CA GLN A 516 13.34 24.59 -1.47
C GLN A 516 13.42 23.08 -1.19
N LEU A 517 14.64 22.55 -1.08
CA LEU A 517 14.91 21.19 -0.60
C LEU A 517 14.26 20.97 0.78
N TYR A 518 14.51 21.86 1.74
CA TYR A 518 13.87 21.80 3.05
C TYR A 518 12.35 21.91 2.98
N ASN A 519 11.82 22.82 2.15
CA ASN A 519 10.37 23.04 2.01
C ASN A 519 9.64 21.81 1.46
N ALA A 520 10.19 21.17 0.42
CA ALA A 520 9.66 19.94 -0.14
C ALA A 520 9.67 18.80 0.88
N ARG A 521 10.82 18.63 1.57
CA ARG A 521 11.03 17.60 2.60
C ARG A 521 10.14 17.80 3.83
N LYS A 522 9.95 19.05 4.30
CA LYS A 522 9.03 19.42 5.39
C LYS A 522 7.59 18.98 5.06
N SER A 523 7.22 19.13 3.80
CA SER A 523 5.92 18.71 3.30
C SER A 523 5.84 17.24 2.88
N ARG A 524 6.92 16.47 3.06
CA ARG A 524 7.03 15.05 2.73
C ARG A 524 6.74 14.73 1.25
N VAL A 525 7.15 15.60 0.33
CA VAL A 525 7.04 15.36 -1.13
C VAL A 525 8.33 15.78 -1.86
N ASN A 526 8.47 15.43 -3.14
CA ASN A 526 9.67 15.77 -3.91
C ASN A 526 9.80 17.28 -4.19
N ILE A 527 11.03 17.71 -4.52
CA ILE A 527 11.31 19.06 -4.98
C ILE A 527 10.56 19.31 -6.29
N GLY A 528 9.63 20.27 -6.26
CA GLY A 528 8.78 20.61 -7.41
C GLY A 528 7.31 20.21 -7.24
N ASP A 529 7.01 19.27 -6.33
CA ASP A 529 5.64 18.85 -6.03
C ASP A 529 4.97 19.76 -4.98
N VAL A 530 5.76 20.47 -4.18
CA VAL A 530 5.28 21.63 -3.41
C VAL A 530 5.49 22.91 -4.21
N PRO A 531 4.48 23.80 -4.28
CA PRO A 531 4.67 25.16 -4.80
C PRO A 531 5.88 25.84 -4.15
N ALA A 532 6.78 26.38 -4.96
CA ALA A 532 8.02 26.98 -4.47
C ALA A 532 7.74 28.02 -3.37
N CYS A 533 8.27 27.78 -2.18
CA CYS A 533 8.10 28.67 -1.03
C CYS A 533 9.17 29.76 -1.10
N THR A 534 8.82 30.92 -1.64
CA THR A 534 9.76 32.03 -1.85
C THR A 534 9.34 33.26 -1.06
N GLY A 535 10.23 34.26 -0.98
CA GLY A 535 9.94 35.57 -0.38
C GLY A 535 9.38 35.46 1.04
N ALA A 536 8.14 35.94 1.24
CA ALA A 536 7.47 35.92 2.55
C ALA A 536 7.31 34.50 3.12
N CYS A 537 6.99 33.51 2.28
CA CYS A 537 6.87 32.12 2.70
C CYS A 537 8.20 31.60 3.27
N LYS A 538 9.29 31.84 2.54
CA LYS A 538 10.65 31.46 2.96
C LYS A 538 11.04 32.12 4.27
N ASN A 539 10.93 33.45 4.33
CA ASN A 539 11.32 34.22 5.51
C ASN A 539 10.50 33.83 6.75
N GLN A 540 9.20 33.62 6.57
CA GLN A 540 8.33 33.20 7.66
C GLN A 540 8.65 31.79 8.14
N THR A 541 8.94 30.87 7.23
CA THR A 541 9.33 29.49 7.56
C THR A 541 10.66 29.46 8.31
N ILE A 542 11.68 30.19 7.84
CA ILE A 542 12.98 30.29 8.52
C ILE A 542 12.79 30.90 9.92
N CYS A 543 11.99 31.95 10.03
CA CYS A 543 11.70 32.60 11.31
C CYS A 543 10.96 31.64 12.27
N GLN A 544 9.99 30.87 11.79
CA GLN A 544 9.31 29.84 12.58
C GLN A 544 10.28 28.77 13.10
N ASN A 545 11.25 28.34 12.28
CA ASN A 545 12.28 27.39 12.71
C ASN A 545 13.13 27.94 13.89
N GLN A 546 13.22 29.27 14.02
CA GLN A 546 14.00 29.96 15.06
C GLN A 546 13.12 30.42 16.25
N ALA A 547 11.83 30.08 16.27
CA ALA A 547 10.85 30.63 17.20
C ALA A 547 10.36 29.60 18.24
N ALA A 548 11.27 28.93 18.95
CA ALA A 548 10.99 27.97 20.02
C ALA A 548 10.44 28.61 21.32
N ARG A 549 9.71 29.72 21.18
CA ARG A 549 9.00 30.46 22.22
C ARG A 549 7.77 31.10 21.56
N SER A 550 6.57 30.77 22.04
CA SER A 550 5.32 31.08 21.33
C SER A 550 5.07 32.58 21.12
N GLN A 551 5.55 33.46 22.00
CA GLN A 551 5.49 34.91 21.81
C GLN A 551 6.44 35.45 20.72
N ASP A 552 7.41 34.66 20.26
CA ASP A 552 8.28 35.00 19.12
C ASP A 552 7.86 34.25 17.84
N ASN A 553 6.73 33.54 17.88
CA ASN A 553 6.25 32.80 16.72
C ASN A 553 5.92 33.75 15.56
N CYS A 554 6.49 33.49 14.39
CA CYS A 554 6.48 34.40 13.26
C CYS A 554 5.21 34.29 12.39
N VAL A 555 4.12 33.76 12.94
CA VAL A 555 2.84 33.54 12.23
C VAL A 555 1.99 34.81 12.24
N SER A 556 1.53 35.27 11.08
CA SER A 556 0.41 36.21 10.97
C SER A 556 -0.90 35.44 10.71
N ARG A 557 -2.04 35.97 11.18
CA ARG A 557 -3.33 35.28 11.40
C ARG A 557 -3.99 34.50 10.22
N LEU A 558 -3.41 34.33 9.03
CA LEU A 558 -4.16 34.00 7.80
C LEU A 558 -3.88 32.66 7.08
N SER A 559 -3.05 31.74 7.57
CA SER A 559 -2.44 30.69 6.72
C SER A 559 -2.79 29.23 7.09
N PHE A 560 -4.07 28.82 7.00
CA PHE A 560 -4.46 27.40 7.12
C PHE A 560 -5.23 26.97 5.86
N LEU A 561 -5.04 25.70 5.44
CA LEU A 561 -5.60 24.99 4.24
C LEU A 561 -4.58 25.02 3.06
N VAL A 562 -4.13 23.94 2.41
CA VAL A 562 -4.76 22.69 1.88
C VAL A 562 -3.65 21.66 1.49
N SER A 563 -3.99 20.36 1.38
CA SER A 563 -3.70 19.42 0.25
C SER A 563 -3.07 18.07 0.62
N HIS A 564 -3.51 16.95 0.00
CA HIS A 564 -2.71 15.75 -0.40
C HIS A 564 -3.51 14.81 -1.35
N SER A 565 -2.86 14.24 -2.40
CA SER A 565 -3.22 12.95 -3.06
C SER A 565 -2.17 12.48 -4.10
N HIS A 566 -1.70 11.21 -4.09
CA HIS A 566 -1.17 10.45 -5.24
C HIS A 566 -1.07 8.92 -4.94
N PHE A 567 -1.50 8.08 -5.90
CA PHE A 567 -1.10 6.68 -6.26
C PHE A 567 -2.03 6.20 -7.42
N ARG A 568 -1.50 5.72 -8.57
CA ARG A 568 -2.30 5.28 -9.75
C ARG A 568 -1.61 4.22 -10.64
N PHE A 569 -2.39 3.27 -11.14
CA PHE A 569 -2.04 2.21 -12.12
C PHE A 569 -1.72 2.77 -13.53
N PRO A 570 -0.85 2.13 -14.36
CA PRO A 570 -0.41 2.67 -15.67
C PRO A 570 -1.50 2.79 -16.76
N LEU A 571 -2.70 2.26 -16.55
CA LEU A 571 -3.87 2.45 -17.44
C LEU A 571 -4.80 3.59 -17.02
N HIS A 572 -4.47 4.28 -15.92
CA HIS A 572 -5.32 5.30 -15.36
C HIS A 572 -5.21 6.60 -16.20
N LEU A 573 -6.29 6.97 -16.87
CA LEU A 573 -6.32 8.19 -17.68
C LEU A 573 -6.19 9.43 -16.76
N PRO A 574 -5.38 10.43 -17.13
CA PRO A 574 -5.27 11.67 -16.35
C PRO A 574 -6.63 12.39 -16.33
N PRO A 575 -6.99 13.06 -15.21
CA PRO A 575 -8.20 13.88 -15.17
C PRO A 575 -8.14 14.96 -16.27
N SER A 576 -9.26 15.21 -16.93
CA SER A 576 -9.42 16.30 -17.90
C SER A 576 -9.12 17.64 -17.23
N ARG A 577 -8.29 18.48 -17.87
CA ARG A 577 -7.88 19.83 -17.41
C ARG A 577 -9.00 20.89 -17.28
N GLU A 578 -10.26 20.48 -17.13
CA GLU A 578 -11.41 21.37 -16.98
C GLU A 578 -12.11 21.13 -15.65
N SER A 579 -11.40 21.40 -14.54
CA SER A 579 -11.97 21.79 -13.23
C SER A 579 -10.84 21.92 -12.20
N ILE A 580 -10.24 23.12 -12.13
CA ILE A 580 -9.61 23.67 -10.93
C ILE A 580 -10.44 24.87 -10.51
#